data_AF-G2GPJ6-F1
#
_entry.id   AF-G2GPJ6-F1
#
_cell.length_a   1.000
_cell.length_b   1.000
_cell.length_c   1.000
_cell.angle_alpha   90.00
_cell.angle_beta   90.00
_cell.angle_gamma   90.00
#
_symmetry.space_group_name_H-M   'P 1'
#
loop_
_entity.id
_entity.type
_entity.pdbx_description
1 polymer ?
#
loop_
_entity_poly.entity_id
_entity_poly.type
_entity_poly.pdbx_seq_one_letter_code
_entity_poly.pdbx_strand_id
1 'polypeptide(L)'
;MSEMFDAVDALVASRAPLPPAEERKRLRVAHGLTLDDVAGALKVRRATVSAWESPKKPTEPRGPEREAYARLLKQLAELYPAPVPATFTGAAAPAEARPLSTGEASEPAVMTATENTQTPVPAPVAPAPAAAPRPASTTRTTSTSRRPGARKAAPAGTPAGGTDPRFENGPLAVLDVDDDGKVLAYCTGGLVLDVPAKSLPSLVDWTLKEAKLGAPKLSGPGKDADPLLVLTEAALERYGLPATLTEEERIAGRIPEGHKVIKQLTRAQWQLTKRGFGPWARIYRPAQGSERACVQLCIPSWNALDTRHWGTAGQLAPAELARLLGVYASRVMTPRGSTAVTGLELMTALHPATRASEPDATGKRHSEHNPGSLGKDPVDCAPCEAPDGHPLLKELPRFHVRGPAEKLFEEAYDWARPMTDAECTLRYLVGLDVNMAFAAGANGLNVGLGAPTHVTNPVFDPKLPGSWL
;
A
#
# COMPACT_ATOMS: atom_id res chain seq x y z
N MET A 1 60.96 -5.53 22.72
CA MET A 1 59.88 -5.41 21.69
C MET A 1 58.73 -4.54 22.17
N SER A 2 58.09 -4.78 23.34
CA SER A 2 56.97 -3.94 23.83
C SER A 2 57.24 -2.44 23.68
N GLU A 3 58.31 -1.94 24.30
CA GLU A 3 58.66 -0.50 24.31
C GLU A 3 58.72 0.16 22.92
N MET A 4 59.01 -0.61 21.87
CA MET A 4 59.05 -0.12 20.48
C MET A 4 57.65 -0.01 19.85
N PHE A 5 56.71 -0.88 20.24
CA PHE A 5 55.28 -0.73 19.92
C PHE A 5 54.64 0.35 20.80
N ASP A 6 54.94 0.38 22.09
CA ASP A 6 54.47 1.43 23.02
C ASP A 6 54.90 2.83 22.55
N ALA A 7 56.13 2.98 22.04
CA ALA A 7 56.62 4.23 21.45
C ALA A 7 55.97 4.59 20.09
N VAL A 8 55.58 3.59 19.28
CA VAL A 8 54.84 3.81 18.03
C VAL A 8 53.39 4.23 18.31
N ASP A 9 52.72 3.58 19.27
CA ASP A 9 51.37 3.94 19.70
C ASP A 9 51.33 5.33 20.35
N ALA A 10 52.34 5.70 21.14
CA ALA A 10 52.51 7.06 21.64
C ALA A 10 52.71 8.07 20.49
N LEU A 11 53.59 7.77 19.53
CA LEU A 11 53.82 8.63 18.36
C LEU A 11 52.53 8.85 17.53
N VAL A 12 51.72 7.82 17.33
CA VAL A 12 50.41 7.93 16.66
C VAL A 12 49.40 8.72 17.50
N ALA A 13 49.28 8.42 18.80
CA ALA A 13 48.37 9.10 19.70
C ALA A 13 48.70 10.60 19.86
N SER A 14 49.98 10.96 19.91
CA SER A 14 50.44 12.36 20.02
C SER A 14 49.96 13.24 18.86
N ARG A 15 49.75 12.65 17.67
CA ARG A 15 49.33 13.32 16.44
C ARG A 15 47.83 13.17 16.12
N ALA A 16 47.08 12.42 16.91
CA ALA A 16 45.65 12.27 16.71
C ALA A 16 44.91 13.62 16.90
N PRO A 17 43.90 13.93 16.06
CA PRO A 17 43.01 15.06 16.28
C PRO A 17 42.09 14.76 17.46
N LEU A 18 42.05 15.66 18.44
CA LEU A 18 41.11 15.56 19.56
C LEU A 18 39.71 16.03 19.14
N PRO A 19 38.61 15.49 19.72
CA PRO A 19 37.26 15.97 19.48
C PRO A 19 37.10 17.49 19.74
N PRO A 20 36.09 18.17 19.18
CA PRO A 20 35.81 19.59 19.47
C PRO A 20 35.60 19.86 20.97
N ALA A 21 35.92 21.07 21.45
CA ALA A 21 35.92 21.40 22.87
C ALA A 21 34.58 21.12 23.59
N GLU A 22 33.44 21.44 22.97
CA GLU A 22 32.11 21.12 23.50
C GLU A 22 31.84 19.61 23.56
N GLU A 23 32.38 18.82 22.63
CA GLU A 23 32.23 17.36 22.64
C GLU A 23 33.04 16.73 23.78
N ARG A 24 34.25 17.24 24.07
CA ARG A 24 35.04 16.82 25.25
C ARG A 24 34.25 17.01 26.54
N LYS A 25 33.64 18.18 26.68
CA LYS A 25 32.79 18.57 27.80
C LYS A 25 31.51 17.74 27.87
N ARG A 26 30.84 17.47 26.74
CA ARG A 26 29.67 16.58 26.65
C ARG A 26 30.01 15.19 27.17
N LEU A 27 31.09 14.59 26.67
CA LEU A 27 31.54 13.25 27.06
C LEU A 27 31.88 13.16 28.55
N ARG A 28 32.63 14.13 29.09
CA ARG A 28 32.95 14.19 30.52
C ARG A 28 31.68 14.29 31.39
N VAL A 29 30.74 15.17 31.02
CA VAL A 29 29.49 15.38 31.77
C VAL A 29 28.53 14.20 31.64
N ALA A 30 28.46 13.54 30.47
CA ALA A 30 27.63 12.35 30.26
C ALA A 30 28.06 11.16 31.14
N HIS A 31 29.34 11.06 31.48
CA HIS A 31 29.86 10.09 32.44
C HIS A 31 29.86 10.60 33.90
N GLY A 32 29.30 11.78 34.18
CA GLY A 32 29.21 12.36 35.53
C GLY A 32 30.52 12.88 36.12
N LEU A 33 31.64 12.83 35.40
CA LEU A 33 32.96 13.27 35.89
C LEU A 33 33.00 14.79 36.07
N THR A 34 33.57 15.27 37.18
CA THR A 34 33.85 16.69 37.38
C THR A 34 35.16 17.11 36.69
N LEU A 35 35.41 18.43 36.65
CA LEU A 35 36.70 18.95 36.20
C LEU A 35 37.85 18.62 37.17
N ASP A 36 37.56 18.32 38.44
CA ASP A 36 38.58 17.99 39.44
C ASP A 36 39.01 16.52 39.33
N ASP A 37 38.08 15.60 39.03
CA ASP A 37 38.38 14.17 38.84
C ASP A 37 39.33 13.97 37.65
N VAL A 38 39.02 14.63 36.51
CA VAL A 38 39.87 14.60 35.31
C VAL A 38 41.20 15.32 35.55
N ALA A 39 41.21 16.43 36.28
CA ALA A 39 42.45 17.12 36.63
C ALA A 39 43.35 16.29 37.55
N GLY A 40 42.78 15.61 38.54
CA GLY A 40 43.49 14.72 39.46
C GLY A 40 44.04 13.48 38.76
N ALA A 41 43.24 12.81 37.94
CA ALA A 41 43.67 11.65 37.15
C ALA A 41 44.83 11.97 36.20
N LEU A 42 44.78 13.16 35.55
CA LEU A 42 45.83 13.63 34.64
C LEU A 42 46.95 14.43 35.33
N LYS A 43 46.90 14.60 36.66
CA LYS A 43 47.84 15.39 37.48
C LYS A 43 48.04 16.85 37.02
N VAL A 44 47.02 17.45 36.40
CA VAL A 44 47.00 18.86 35.97
C VAL A 44 46.11 19.71 36.90
N ARG A 45 46.05 21.03 36.66
CA ARG A 45 45.15 21.94 37.39
C ARG A 45 43.75 21.92 36.77
N ARG A 46 42.69 22.02 37.59
CA ARG A 46 41.27 22.20 37.14
C ARG A 46 41.11 23.25 36.04
N ALA A 47 41.78 24.39 36.20
CA ALA A 47 41.75 25.50 35.23
C ALA A 47 42.31 25.10 33.84
N THR A 48 43.25 24.15 33.79
CA THR A 48 43.85 23.65 32.55
C THR A 48 42.84 22.77 31.78
N VAL A 49 42.16 21.84 32.46
CA VAL A 49 41.08 21.03 31.85
C VAL A 49 39.93 21.92 31.37
N SER A 50 39.54 22.92 32.18
CA SER A 50 38.55 23.94 31.81
C SER A 50 38.94 24.74 30.55
N ALA A 51 40.24 24.99 30.33
CA ALA A 51 40.73 25.63 29.10
C ALA A 51 40.76 24.70 27.87
N TRP A 52 40.90 23.39 28.07
CA TRP A 52 40.81 22.37 27.00
C TRP A 52 39.37 22.10 26.55
N GLU A 53 38.39 22.41 27.41
CA GLU A 53 36.94 22.30 27.17
C GLU A 53 36.26 23.63 26.80
N SER A 54 37.02 24.74 26.68
CA SER A 54 36.46 26.06 26.40
C SER A 54 36.42 26.38 24.89
N PRO A 55 35.25 26.70 24.30
CA PRO A 55 35.14 27.04 22.88
C PRO A 55 35.69 28.43 22.57
N LYS A 56 35.76 29.33 23.56
CA LYS A 56 36.11 30.76 23.34
C LYS A 56 37.60 30.99 23.08
N LYS A 57 38.46 30.05 23.49
CA LYS A 57 39.91 30.07 23.23
C LYS A 57 40.46 28.64 23.36
N PRO A 58 40.25 27.78 22.35
CA PRO A 58 40.62 26.37 22.43
C PRO A 58 42.13 26.23 22.64
N THR A 59 42.51 25.80 23.83
CA THR A 59 43.91 25.49 24.17
C THR A 59 44.07 23.98 24.03
N GLU A 60 44.95 23.52 23.15
CA GLU A 60 45.21 22.08 23.04
C GLU A 60 46.18 21.59 24.12
N PRO A 61 45.93 20.42 24.74
CA PRO A 61 46.95 19.72 25.51
C PRO A 61 48.14 19.31 24.62
N ARG A 62 49.31 19.27 25.24
CA ARG A 62 50.62 18.92 24.65
C ARG A 62 51.30 17.94 25.60
N GLY A 63 52.28 17.18 25.10
CA GLY A 63 53.00 16.19 25.92
C GLY A 63 52.14 14.98 26.31
N PRO A 64 52.60 14.16 27.27
CA PRO A 64 51.92 12.90 27.65
C PRO A 64 50.49 13.11 28.17
N GLU A 65 50.19 14.28 28.73
CA GLU A 65 48.84 14.66 29.18
C GLU A 65 47.84 14.72 28.02
N ARG A 66 48.29 15.02 26.78
CA ARG A 66 47.46 14.94 25.56
C ARG A 66 47.01 13.51 25.30
N GLU A 67 47.91 12.56 25.40
CA GLU A 67 47.67 11.16 25.07
C GLU A 67 46.78 10.48 26.12
N ALA A 68 47.01 10.77 27.40
CA ALA A 68 46.15 10.30 28.48
C ALA A 68 44.73 10.88 28.37
N TYR A 69 44.57 12.17 28.05
CA TYR A 69 43.25 12.78 27.82
C TYR A 69 42.59 12.26 26.52
N ALA A 70 43.36 11.98 25.47
CA ALA A 70 42.86 11.35 24.24
C ALA A 70 42.30 9.94 24.50
N ARG A 71 43.02 9.12 25.28
CA ARG A 71 42.58 7.77 25.67
C ARG A 71 41.29 7.81 26.51
N LEU A 72 41.21 8.71 27.49
CA LEU A 72 39.98 8.95 28.26
C LEU A 72 38.81 9.33 27.36
N LEU A 73 38.99 10.36 26.51
CA LEU A 73 37.94 10.84 25.61
C LEU A 73 37.47 9.78 24.60
N LYS A 74 38.37 8.90 24.13
CA LYS A 74 37.98 7.77 23.26
C LYS A 74 37.07 6.79 23.98
N GLN A 75 37.43 6.36 25.19
CA GLN A 75 36.62 5.44 26.00
C GLN A 75 35.25 6.06 26.35
N LEU A 76 35.21 7.35 26.68
CA LEU A 76 33.93 8.05 26.88
C LEU A 76 33.11 8.17 25.60
N ALA A 77 33.72 8.35 24.43
CA ALA A 77 33.01 8.39 23.15
C ALA A 77 32.42 7.03 22.75
N GLU A 78 33.07 5.92 23.13
CA GLU A 78 32.58 4.55 22.95
C GLU A 78 31.37 4.26 23.86
N LEU A 79 31.37 4.79 25.11
CA LEU A 79 30.25 4.67 26.06
C LEU A 79 29.08 5.64 25.80
N TYR A 80 29.37 6.84 25.30
CA TYR A 80 28.40 7.92 25.10
C TYR A 80 28.47 8.47 23.66
N PRO A 81 28.16 7.66 22.63
CA PRO A 81 28.21 8.08 21.23
C PRO A 81 27.40 9.37 21.01
N ALA A 82 27.90 10.23 20.11
CA ALA A 82 27.30 11.53 19.86
C ALA A 82 25.88 11.39 19.29
N PRO A 83 24.88 12.12 19.82
CA PRO A 83 23.56 12.13 19.22
C PRO A 83 23.62 12.78 17.84
N VAL A 84 23.30 12.01 16.81
CA VAL A 84 23.06 12.56 15.46
C VAL A 84 21.94 13.63 15.54
N PRO A 85 22.05 14.77 14.83
CA PRO A 85 21.07 15.85 14.93
C PRO A 85 19.67 15.39 14.50
N ALA A 86 18.79 15.19 15.48
CA ALA A 86 17.41 14.81 15.25
C ALA A 86 16.60 16.04 14.80
N THR A 87 16.38 16.17 13.50
CA THR A 87 15.20 16.89 13.00
C THR A 87 13.95 16.20 13.56
N PHE A 88 13.07 16.97 14.20
CA PHE A 88 11.80 16.54 14.80
C PHE A 88 11.92 15.68 16.07
N THR A 89 12.26 16.33 17.19
CA THR A 89 11.90 15.85 18.55
C THR A 89 10.95 16.84 19.23
N GLY A 90 9.64 16.62 19.05
CA GLY A 90 8.65 17.12 20.01
C GLY A 90 8.61 16.15 21.19
N ALA A 91 9.08 16.59 22.36
CA ALA A 91 9.27 15.70 23.52
C ALA A 91 8.15 15.83 24.55
N ALA A 92 7.83 14.72 25.21
CA ALA A 92 7.09 14.66 26.47
C ALA A 92 7.88 13.83 27.50
N ALA A 93 7.74 14.15 28.78
CA ALA A 93 8.53 13.59 29.88
C ALA A 93 7.95 12.23 30.39
N PRO A 94 8.74 11.41 31.10
CA PRO A 94 8.33 10.05 31.48
C PRO A 94 7.33 10.00 32.64
N ALA A 95 6.51 8.95 32.67
CA ALA A 95 5.68 8.57 33.81
C ALA A 95 6.41 7.62 34.76
N GLU A 96 6.08 7.68 36.06
CA GLU A 96 6.72 6.91 37.13
C GLU A 96 6.11 5.49 37.26
N ALA A 97 6.95 4.49 37.52
CA ALA A 97 6.54 3.08 37.50
C ALA A 97 6.18 2.52 38.89
N ARG A 98 5.13 1.70 38.96
CA ARG A 98 4.86 0.77 40.08
C ARG A 98 4.37 -0.61 39.57
N PRO A 99 4.58 -1.69 40.35
CA PRO A 99 4.67 -3.04 39.80
C PRO A 99 3.35 -3.84 39.74
N LEU A 100 3.45 -5.00 39.09
CA LEU A 100 2.42 -6.01 38.85
C LEU A 100 1.79 -6.58 40.14
N SER A 101 0.54 -7.05 40.01
CA SER A 101 -0.07 -8.06 40.89
C SER A 101 -0.62 -9.19 40.04
N THR A 102 -0.41 -10.44 40.46
CA THR A 102 -0.92 -11.65 39.80
C THR A 102 -2.36 -11.95 40.21
N GLY A 103 -3.15 -12.54 39.31
CA GLY A 103 -4.51 -13.04 39.55
C GLY A 103 -4.89 -14.10 38.51
N GLU A 104 -5.79 -15.01 38.86
CA GLU A 104 -6.05 -16.26 38.12
C GLU A 104 -7.00 -16.13 36.92
N ALA A 105 -7.14 -17.23 36.17
CA ALA A 105 -7.81 -17.31 34.88
C ALA A 105 -9.36 -17.33 34.94
N SER A 106 -10.00 -17.08 33.80
CA SER A 106 -11.42 -17.39 33.52
C SER A 106 -11.67 -17.57 32.02
N GLU A 107 -12.81 -18.18 31.69
CA GLU A 107 -13.18 -18.72 30.36
C GLU A 107 -13.49 -17.66 29.28
N PRO A 108 -13.46 -18.02 27.98
CA PRO A 108 -13.53 -17.06 26.87
C PRO A 108 -14.92 -16.41 26.71
N ALA A 109 -14.93 -15.07 26.68
CA ALA A 109 -16.12 -14.27 26.41
C ALA A 109 -16.36 -14.05 24.90
N VAL A 110 -17.63 -14.06 24.51
CA VAL A 110 -18.12 -13.87 23.13
C VAL A 110 -17.62 -12.56 22.53
N MET A 111 -16.96 -12.61 21.37
CA MET A 111 -16.50 -11.42 20.64
C MET A 111 -17.64 -10.77 19.84
N THR A 112 -18.36 -9.83 20.47
CA THR A 112 -19.11 -8.81 19.73
C THR A 112 -18.16 -7.70 19.29
N ALA A 113 -18.09 -7.42 17.99
CA ALA A 113 -17.26 -6.34 17.46
C ALA A 113 -17.84 -4.96 17.82
N THR A 114 -16.99 -4.06 18.32
CA THR A 114 -17.26 -2.63 18.48
C THR A 114 -16.09 -1.82 17.92
N GLU A 115 -16.41 -0.85 17.05
CA GLU A 115 -15.43 0.10 16.52
C GLU A 115 -14.96 1.07 17.62
N ASN A 116 -13.75 1.60 17.48
CA ASN A 116 -13.24 2.66 18.36
C ASN A 116 -12.56 3.74 17.50
N THR A 117 -13.14 4.93 17.48
CA THR A 117 -12.81 6.00 16.52
C THR A 117 -12.02 7.11 17.19
N GLN A 118 -10.87 7.49 16.63
CA GLN A 118 -10.20 8.76 16.96
C GLN A 118 -9.70 9.47 15.69
N THR A 119 -9.79 10.80 15.73
CA THR A 119 -9.68 11.69 14.55
C THR A 119 -8.34 12.44 14.53
N PRO A 120 -7.61 12.48 13.40
CA PRO A 120 -6.45 13.35 13.23
C PRO A 120 -6.82 14.71 12.59
N VAL A 121 -6.02 15.75 12.88
CA VAL A 121 -6.15 17.13 12.35
C VAL A 121 -4.85 17.51 11.59
N PRO A 122 -4.90 18.24 10.44
CA PRO A 122 -3.78 18.31 9.48
C PRO A 122 -2.98 19.64 9.47
N ALA A 123 -1.74 19.60 8.93
CA ALA A 123 -0.99 20.66 8.22
C ALA A 123 0.55 20.36 8.21
N PRO A 124 1.39 21.01 7.36
CA PRO A 124 1.23 21.40 5.96
C PRO A 124 2.41 20.89 5.06
N VAL A 125 2.45 21.25 3.76
CA VAL A 125 3.44 20.74 2.77
C VAL A 125 4.17 21.86 2.02
N ALA A 126 5.51 21.75 1.87
CA ALA A 126 6.37 22.39 0.83
C ALA A 126 7.87 22.03 1.05
N PRO A 127 8.79 22.27 0.09
CA PRO A 127 8.77 21.89 -1.34
C PRO A 127 10.07 21.15 -1.77
N ALA A 128 10.20 20.72 -3.03
CA ALA A 128 11.36 19.95 -3.53
C ALA A 128 12.18 20.64 -4.64
N PRO A 129 13.53 20.49 -4.60
CA PRO A 129 14.42 20.46 -5.77
C PRO A 129 15.36 19.22 -5.71
N ALA A 130 16.14 18.79 -6.72
CA ALA A 130 16.19 18.91 -8.18
C ALA A 130 17.16 17.79 -8.68
N ALA A 131 17.42 17.63 -10.00
CA ALA A 131 18.00 16.38 -10.55
C ALA A 131 19.46 16.43 -11.08
N ALA A 132 19.99 15.23 -11.40
CA ALA A 132 21.17 14.88 -12.23
C ALA A 132 22.59 14.93 -11.59
N PRO A 133 23.66 14.30 -12.17
CA PRO A 133 23.74 13.30 -13.27
C PRO A 133 24.64 12.04 -13.00
N ARG A 134 24.84 11.22 -14.06
CA ARG A 134 25.74 10.05 -14.28
C ARG A 134 27.26 10.32 -14.05
N PRO A 135 28.15 9.30 -13.85
CA PRO A 135 28.55 8.22 -14.81
C PRO A 135 28.59 6.78 -14.21
N ALA A 136 28.79 5.62 -14.89
CA ALA A 136 29.15 5.16 -16.25
C ALA A 136 30.54 4.44 -16.38
N SER A 137 30.64 3.45 -17.30
CA SER A 137 31.78 2.52 -17.61
C SER A 137 32.05 1.38 -16.60
N THR A 138 32.58 0.19 -16.95
CA THR A 138 33.10 -0.33 -18.26
C THR A 138 32.87 -1.84 -18.48
N THR A 139 33.09 -2.31 -19.72
CA THR A 139 32.87 -3.66 -20.30
C THR A 139 33.92 -4.74 -19.97
N ARG A 140 33.56 -6.04 -20.14
CA ARG A 140 34.47 -7.11 -20.61
C ARG A 140 33.75 -8.34 -21.19
N THR A 141 34.41 -9.08 -22.09
CA THR A 141 33.95 -10.33 -22.76
C THR A 141 35.15 -11.31 -22.95
N THR A 142 35.07 -12.54 -23.49
CA THR A 142 33.95 -13.34 -24.06
C THR A 142 33.94 -14.76 -23.42
N SER A 143 33.94 -15.97 -24.00
CA SER A 143 33.95 -16.54 -25.37
C SER A 143 33.38 -17.98 -25.46
N THR A 144 32.43 -18.21 -26.38
CA THR A 144 32.17 -19.44 -27.19
C THR A 144 32.23 -20.87 -26.61
N SER A 145 31.11 -21.62 -26.74
CA SER A 145 31.08 -22.95 -27.39
C SER A 145 29.68 -23.26 -27.99
N ARG A 146 29.50 -24.41 -28.68
CA ARG A 146 28.55 -24.60 -29.81
C ARG A 146 27.16 -25.20 -29.49
N ARG A 147 26.22 -25.01 -30.44
CA ARG A 147 24.83 -25.54 -30.58
C ARG A 147 24.81 -27.04 -31.03
N PRO A 148 23.68 -27.79 -31.10
CA PRO A 148 22.30 -27.43 -31.56
C PRO A 148 21.15 -27.82 -30.58
N GLY A 149 19.86 -27.50 -30.79
CA GLY A 149 19.23 -26.59 -31.77
C GLY A 149 17.78 -26.98 -32.14
N ALA A 150 16.76 -26.36 -31.52
CA ALA A 150 15.34 -26.55 -31.86
C ALA A 150 14.45 -25.31 -31.60
N ARG A 151 13.41 -25.15 -32.43
CA ARG A 151 12.20 -24.28 -32.37
C ARG A 151 12.36 -22.80 -31.90
N LYS A 152 11.91 -21.89 -32.77
CA LYS A 152 11.95 -20.43 -32.60
C LYS A 152 10.79 -19.94 -31.71
N ALA A 153 11.06 -19.76 -30.42
CA ALA A 153 10.20 -18.93 -29.57
C ALA A 153 10.23 -17.47 -30.07
N ALA A 154 9.10 -16.76 -29.99
CA ALA A 154 9.08 -15.32 -30.18
C ALA A 154 9.75 -14.63 -28.97
N PRO A 155 10.52 -13.54 -29.17
CA PRO A 155 11.21 -12.89 -28.06
C PRO A 155 10.22 -12.18 -27.13
N ALA A 156 10.09 -12.68 -25.91
CA ALA A 156 9.58 -11.88 -24.80
C ALA A 156 10.59 -10.75 -24.53
N GLY A 157 10.19 -9.50 -24.74
CA GLY A 157 11.12 -8.36 -24.67
C GLY A 157 10.70 -7.09 -25.43
N THR A 158 9.58 -7.09 -26.16
CA THR A 158 9.01 -5.86 -26.73
C THR A 158 8.33 -5.05 -25.62
N PRO A 159 8.76 -3.82 -25.30
CA PRO A 159 7.92 -2.89 -24.54
C PRO A 159 6.70 -2.58 -25.41
N ALA A 160 5.48 -2.69 -24.86
CA ALA A 160 4.25 -2.33 -25.57
C ALA A 160 4.08 -0.79 -25.68
N GLY A 161 5.09 -0.12 -26.23
CA GLY A 161 5.13 1.31 -26.53
C GLY A 161 4.29 1.66 -27.75
N GLY A 162 3.00 1.34 -27.67
CA GLY A 162 1.97 1.62 -28.66
C GLY A 162 0.65 1.63 -27.92
N THR A 163 0.31 2.77 -27.33
CA THR A 163 -0.98 2.99 -26.68
C THR A 163 -2.10 2.75 -27.69
N ASP A 164 -3.11 1.98 -27.29
CA ASP A 164 -4.34 1.83 -28.09
C ASP A 164 -4.94 3.23 -28.29
N PRO A 165 -5.13 3.73 -29.53
CA PRO A 165 -5.61 5.10 -29.78
C PRO A 165 -6.99 5.40 -29.18
N ARG A 166 -7.75 4.37 -28.77
CA ARG A 166 -9.02 4.50 -28.04
C ARG A 166 -8.81 4.94 -26.57
N PHE A 167 -7.62 4.69 -26.03
CA PHE A 167 -7.26 4.82 -24.62
C PHE A 167 -5.97 5.65 -24.42
N GLU A 168 -5.67 6.58 -25.34
CA GLU A 168 -4.38 7.29 -25.38
C GLU A 168 -4.09 8.11 -24.10
N ASN A 169 -5.13 8.53 -23.38
CA ASN A 169 -5.03 9.32 -22.15
C ASN A 169 -5.02 8.45 -20.87
N GLY A 170 -5.13 7.13 -21.03
CA GLY A 170 -4.94 6.15 -19.97
C GLY A 170 -6.22 5.71 -19.22
N PRO A 171 -6.09 4.90 -18.15
CA PRO A 171 -7.20 4.22 -17.48
C PRO A 171 -8.17 5.13 -16.73
N LEU A 172 -7.71 6.33 -16.35
CA LEU A 172 -8.43 7.22 -15.43
C LEU A 172 -7.99 8.67 -15.55
N ALA A 173 -8.85 9.56 -15.06
CA ALA A 173 -8.50 10.94 -14.76
C ALA A 173 -9.01 11.35 -13.37
N VAL A 174 -8.27 12.20 -12.67
CA VAL A 174 -8.77 12.94 -11.51
C VAL A 174 -9.30 14.28 -12.03
N LEU A 175 -10.55 14.60 -11.70
CA LEU A 175 -11.19 15.85 -12.09
C LEU A 175 -11.22 16.80 -10.91
N ASP A 176 -10.77 18.02 -11.18
CA ASP A 176 -10.79 19.13 -10.23
C ASP A 176 -11.22 20.44 -10.93
N VAL A 177 -11.34 21.52 -10.17
CA VAL A 177 -11.67 22.86 -10.66
C VAL A 177 -10.51 23.81 -10.43
N ASP A 178 -10.11 24.58 -11.44
CA ASP A 178 -9.06 25.60 -11.31
C ASP A 178 -9.57 26.91 -10.69
N ASP A 179 -8.65 27.83 -10.36
CA ASP A 179 -8.98 29.14 -9.78
C ASP A 179 -9.87 30.02 -10.70
N ASP A 180 -9.92 29.73 -12.00
CA ASP A 180 -10.80 30.39 -13.00
C ASP A 180 -12.19 29.73 -13.09
N GLY A 181 -12.45 28.63 -12.36
CA GLY A 181 -13.71 27.89 -12.39
C GLY A 181 -13.88 26.95 -13.60
N LYS A 182 -12.79 26.62 -14.31
CA LYS A 182 -12.73 25.60 -15.37
C LYS A 182 -12.54 24.22 -14.74
N VAL A 183 -13.05 23.18 -15.42
CA VAL A 183 -12.87 21.80 -14.96
C VAL A 183 -11.69 21.19 -15.72
N LEU A 184 -10.73 20.64 -14.98
CA LEU A 184 -9.52 20.03 -15.50
C LEU A 184 -9.51 18.53 -15.17
N ALA A 185 -9.15 17.70 -16.14
CA ALA A 185 -8.96 16.27 -15.97
C ALA A 185 -7.46 15.93 -16.00
N TYR A 186 -6.89 15.65 -14.82
CA TYR A 186 -5.53 15.21 -14.61
C TYR A 186 -5.41 13.72 -14.94
N CYS A 187 -4.80 13.42 -16.08
CA CYS A 187 -4.64 12.08 -16.63
C CYS A 187 -3.30 11.45 -16.21
N THR A 188 -3.16 10.14 -16.49
CA THR A 188 -1.89 9.44 -16.23
C THR A 188 -0.75 10.00 -17.09
N GLY A 189 0.46 10.05 -16.54
CA GLY A 189 1.64 10.60 -17.24
C GLY A 189 1.80 12.13 -17.13
N GLY A 190 0.90 12.84 -16.43
CA GLY A 190 0.98 14.29 -16.23
C GLY A 190 0.30 15.12 -17.33
N LEU A 191 -0.43 14.47 -18.23
CA LEU A 191 -1.37 15.13 -19.13
C LEU A 191 -2.51 15.78 -18.33
N VAL A 192 -2.94 16.96 -18.76
CA VAL A 192 -4.16 17.63 -18.26
C VAL A 192 -5.04 17.96 -19.46
N LEU A 193 -6.35 17.70 -19.34
CA LEU A 193 -7.35 17.98 -20.37
C LEU A 193 -8.37 19.00 -19.87
N ASP A 194 -8.77 19.95 -20.73
CA ASP A 194 -9.94 20.78 -20.50
C ASP A 194 -11.22 19.92 -20.57
N VAL A 195 -12.11 20.08 -19.59
CA VAL A 195 -13.38 19.35 -19.52
C VAL A 195 -14.56 20.30 -19.83
N PRO A 196 -15.10 20.31 -21.06
CA PRO A 196 -16.18 21.23 -21.46
C PRO A 196 -17.55 20.88 -20.87
N ALA A 197 -17.67 19.72 -20.19
CA ALA A 197 -18.92 19.20 -19.65
C ALA A 197 -19.46 20.06 -18.49
N LYS A 198 -20.68 20.57 -18.64
CA LYS A 198 -21.37 21.46 -17.67
C LYS A 198 -22.38 20.74 -16.76
N SER A 199 -22.44 19.40 -16.84
CA SER A 199 -23.33 18.55 -16.05
C SER A 199 -22.81 17.11 -16.03
N LEU A 200 -23.17 16.32 -15.01
CA LEU A 200 -22.69 14.94 -14.90
C LEU A 200 -23.10 14.04 -16.09
N PRO A 201 -24.32 14.12 -16.68
CA PRO A 201 -24.62 13.39 -17.91
C PRO A 201 -23.70 13.77 -19.08
N SER A 202 -23.44 15.07 -19.29
CA SER A 202 -22.50 15.52 -20.34
C SER A 202 -21.05 15.11 -20.06
N LEU A 203 -20.67 14.93 -18.80
CA LEU A 203 -19.34 14.44 -18.43
C LEU A 203 -19.18 12.96 -18.80
N VAL A 204 -20.20 12.15 -18.54
CA VAL A 204 -20.22 10.73 -18.93
C VAL A 204 -20.19 10.58 -20.45
N ASP A 205 -20.95 11.39 -21.19
CA ASP A 205 -20.91 11.44 -22.65
C ASP A 205 -19.52 11.89 -23.19
N TRP A 206 -18.91 12.95 -22.65
CA TRP A 206 -17.54 13.40 -23.00
C TRP A 206 -16.48 12.31 -22.73
N THR A 207 -16.57 11.66 -21.56
CA THR A 207 -15.63 10.62 -21.13
C THR A 207 -15.56 9.44 -22.11
N LEU A 208 -16.70 9.08 -22.70
CA LEU A 208 -16.84 7.95 -23.61
C LEU A 208 -16.56 8.28 -25.09
N LYS A 209 -16.54 9.57 -25.47
CA LYS A 209 -16.46 10.02 -26.87
C LYS A 209 -15.18 10.79 -27.20
N GLU A 210 -14.69 11.58 -26.25
CA GLU A 210 -13.68 12.61 -26.48
C GLU A 210 -12.46 12.42 -25.57
N ALA A 211 -12.67 12.02 -24.31
CA ALA A 211 -11.59 11.92 -23.33
C ALA A 211 -10.59 10.78 -23.58
N LYS A 212 -10.94 9.78 -24.42
CA LYS A 212 -10.11 8.59 -24.72
C LYS A 212 -9.52 7.93 -23.47
N LEU A 213 -10.37 7.74 -22.45
CA LEU A 213 -10.03 7.08 -21.19
C LEU A 213 -10.49 5.62 -21.21
N GLY A 214 -9.75 4.77 -20.54
CA GLY A 214 -10.01 3.32 -20.42
C GLY A 214 -8.72 2.51 -20.51
N ALA A 215 -8.84 1.18 -20.60
CA ALA A 215 -7.69 0.32 -20.83
C ALA A 215 -8.07 -0.90 -21.69
N PRO A 216 -7.16 -1.41 -22.53
CA PRO A 216 -7.42 -2.61 -23.31
C PRO A 216 -7.63 -3.84 -22.41
N LYS A 217 -8.45 -4.78 -22.88
CA LYS A 217 -8.75 -6.03 -22.18
C LYS A 217 -7.49 -6.82 -21.79
N LEU A 218 -7.46 -7.31 -20.55
CA LEU A 218 -6.34 -8.10 -20.01
C LEU A 218 -6.27 -9.53 -20.57
N SER A 219 -7.35 -10.02 -21.17
CA SER A 219 -7.44 -11.37 -21.76
C SER A 219 -8.20 -11.37 -23.08
N GLY A 220 -7.91 -12.33 -23.96
CA GLY A 220 -8.57 -12.47 -25.27
C GLY A 220 -10.11 -12.57 -25.20
N PRO A 221 -10.68 -13.43 -24.34
CA PRO A 221 -12.12 -13.50 -24.05
C PRO A 221 -12.68 -12.30 -23.27
N GLY A 222 -11.82 -11.44 -22.72
CA GLY A 222 -12.18 -10.32 -21.87
C GLY A 222 -12.81 -9.13 -22.59
N LYS A 223 -13.11 -8.11 -21.80
CA LYS A 223 -13.66 -6.82 -22.22
C LYS A 223 -12.69 -5.69 -21.84
N ASP A 224 -12.69 -4.62 -22.61
CA ASP A 224 -11.91 -3.41 -22.27
C ASP A 224 -12.43 -2.80 -20.95
N ALA A 225 -11.54 -2.18 -20.19
CA ALA A 225 -11.83 -1.64 -18.87
C ALA A 225 -12.60 -0.32 -18.96
N ASP A 226 -13.69 -0.22 -18.18
CA ASP A 226 -14.51 0.97 -18.08
C ASP A 226 -13.70 2.16 -17.52
N PRO A 227 -13.65 3.33 -18.17
CA PRO A 227 -12.92 4.49 -17.68
C PRO A 227 -13.34 4.90 -16.27
N LEU A 228 -12.38 5.35 -15.48
CA LEU A 228 -12.58 5.84 -14.12
C LEU A 228 -12.37 7.35 -14.05
N LEU A 229 -13.37 8.06 -13.52
CA LEU A 229 -13.22 9.45 -13.07
C LEU A 229 -13.10 9.46 -11.56
N VAL A 230 -12.13 10.19 -11.03
CA VAL A 230 -12.03 10.50 -9.60
C VAL A 230 -12.48 11.95 -9.43
N LEU A 231 -13.46 12.22 -8.57
CA LEU A 231 -14.01 13.58 -8.40
C LEU A 231 -13.52 14.18 -7.07
N THR A 232 -12.83 15.33 -7.12
CA THR A 232 -12.54 16.15 -5.93
C THR A 232 -13.82 16.80 -5.39
N GLU A 233 -13.75 17.39 -4.20
CA GLU A 233 -14.86 18.14 -3.60
C GLU A 233 -15.33 19.30 -4.50
N ALA A 234 -14.41 20.08 -5.07
CA ALA A 234 -14.75 21.14 -6.02
C ALA A 234 -15.41 20.59 -7.30
N ALA A 235 -14.98 19.42 -7.81
CA ALA A 235 -15.63 18.76 -8.93
C ALA A 235 -17.03 18.23 -8.58
N LEU A 236 -17.26 17.74 -7.35
CA LEU A 236 -18.59 17.37 -6.88
C LEU A 236 -19.54 18.57 -6.88
N GLU A 237 -19.14 19.67 -6.23
CA GLU A 237 -19.93 20.90 -6.16
C GLU A 237 -20.24 21.45 -7.57
N ARG A 238 -19.23 21.47 -8.45
CA ARG A 238 -19.37 21.88 -9.85
C ARG A 238 -20.38 21.05 -10.63
N TYR A 239 -20.50 19.75 -10.33
CA TYR A 239 -21.51 18.87 -10.93
C TYR A 239 -22.81 18.75 -10.13
N GLY A 240 -22.96 19.53 -9.05
CA GLY A 240 -24.16 19.60 -8.22
C GLY A 240 -24.37 18.37 -7.34
N LEU A 241 -23.28 17.71 -6.94
CA LEU A 241 -23.21 16.66 -5.93
C LEU A 241 -22.76 17.26 -4.59
N PRO A 242 -23.14 16.69 -3.43
CA PRO A 242 -22.66 17.17 -2.14
C PRO A 242 -21.18 16.79 -1.94
N ALA A 243 -20.36 17.72 -1.43
CA ALA A 243 -18.94 17.48 -1.16
C ALA A 243 -18.74 16.32 -0.16
N THR A 244 -19.55 16.29 0.91
CA THR A 244 -19.61 15.25 1.93
C THR A 244 -21.04 14.68 2.04
N LEU A 245 -21.16 13.42 2.44
CA LEU A 245 -22.46 12.78 2.69
C LEU A 245 -23.01 13.18 4.07
N THR A 246 -24.34 13.19 4.24
CA THR A 246 -24.94 13.20 5.59
C THR A 246 -24.69 11.86 6.30
N GLU A 247 -24.95 11.80 7.61
CA GLU A 247 -24.79 10.53 8.36
C GLU A 247 -25.74 9.44 7.85
N GLU A 248 -26.97 9.80 7.48
CA GLU A 248 -27.95 8.88 6.89
C GLU A 248 -27.50 8.40 5.50
N GLU A 249 -26.95 9.29 4.67
CA GLU A 249 -26.39 8.94 3.36
C GLU A 249 -25.13 8.08 3.47
N ARG A 250 -24.30 8.33 4.50
CA ARG A 250 -23.11 7.53 4.83
C ARG A 250 -23.49 6.12 5.26
N ILE A 251 -24.48 5.98 6.15
CA ILE A 251 -25.05 4.69 6.58
C ILE A 251 -25.71 3.96 5.39
N ALA A 252 -26.42 4.68 4.52
CA ALA A 252 -27.00 4.12 3.30
C ALA A 252 -25.96 3.80 2.21
N GLY A 253 -24.73 4.31 2.34
CA GLY A 253 -23.64 4.19 1.37
C GLY A 253 -23.88 4.91 0.04
N ARG A 254 -24.88 5.80 -0.04
CA ARG A 254 -25.35 6.45 -1.28
C ARG A 254 -26.27 7.65 -1.02
N ILE A 255 -26.25 8.64 -1.90
CA ILE A 255 -27.23 9.74 -1.92
C ILE A 255 -28.63 9.25 -2.35
N PRO A 256 -29.73 9.90 -1.94
CA PRO A 256 -31.09 9.48 -2.28
C PRO A 256 -31.37 9.41 -3.77
N GLU A 257 -32.14 8.41 -4.20
CA GLU A 257 -32.56 8.24 -5.61
C GLU A 257 -33.38 9.43 -6.14
N GLY A 258 -33.99 10.20 -5.24
CA GLY A 258 -34.65 11.48 -5.54
C GLY A 258 -33.72 12.66 -5.86
N HIS A 259 -32.40 12.50 -5.77
CA HIS A 259 -31.42 13.59 -5.94
C HIS A 259 -31.44 14.18 -7.37
N LYS A 260 -31.15 15.49 -7.48
CA LYS A 260 -31.20 16.27 -8.73
C LYS A 260 -30.33 15.65 -9.83
N VAL A 261 -29.11 15.23 -9.49
CA VAL A 261 -28.15 14.65 -10.44
C VAL A 261 -28.58 13.26 -10.92
N ILE A 262 -29.16 12.42 -10.04
CA ILE A 262 -29.70 11.12 -10.45
C ILE A 262 -30.88 11.31 -11.41
N LYS A 263 -31.80 12.24 -11.11
CA LYS A 263 -32.91 12.62 -12.02
C LYS A 263 -32.41 13.16 -13.36
N GLN A 264 -31.24 13.81 -13.43
CA GLN A 264 -30.60 14.21 -14.68
C GLN A 264 -30.02 13.03 -15.45
N LEU A 265 -29.31 12.10 -14.78
CA LEU A 265 -28.80 10.86 -15.38
C LEU A 265 -29.93 10.02 -15.98
N THR A 266 -30.99 9.76 -15.22
CA THR A 266 -32.16 8.97 -15.69
C THR A 266 -32.84 9.62 -16.89
N ARG A 267 -32.98 10.97 -16.91
CA ARG A 267 -33.52 11.69 -18.08
C ARG A 267 -32.62 11.56 -19.31
N ALA A 268 -31.30 11.52 -19.12
CA ALA A 268 -30.32 11.23 -20.15
C ALA A 268 -30.12 9.72 -20.43
N GLN A 269 -31.08 8.87 -20.01
CA GLN A 269 -31.09 7.41 -20.19
C GLN A 269 -29.88 6.68 -19.58
N TRP A 270 -29.16 7.30 -18.65
CA TRP A 270 -28.10 6.67 -17.88
C TRP A 270 -28.69 5.91 -16.67
N GLN A 271 -28.19 4.70 -16.44
CA GLN A 271 -28.55 3.82 -15.32
C GLN A 271 -27.45 3.77 -14.27
N LEU A 272 -27.84 3.43 -13.04
CA LEU A 272 -26.95 3.11 -11.93
C LEU A 272 -27.14 1.63 -11.54
N THR A 273 -26.11 1.03 -10.96
CA THR A 273 -26.24 -0.33 -10.41
C THR A 273 -27.14 -0.35 -9.16
N LYS A 274 -27.52 -1.54 -8.66
CA LYS A 274 -28.28 -1.68 -7.40
C LYS A 274 -27.64 -1.01 -6.17
N ARG A 275 -26.34 -0.69 -6.19
CA ARG A 275 -25.65 0.08 -5.14
C ARG A 275 -25.96 1.59 -5.18
N GLY A 276 -26.64 2.09 -6.22
CA GLY A 276 -26.98 3.49 -6.40
C GLY A 276 -25.78 4.39 -6.72
N PHE A 277 -25.83 5.62 -6.22
CA PHE A 277 -24.79 6.64 -6.40
C PHE A 277 -24.06 6.84 -5.06
N GLY A 278 -23.01 6.06 -4.86
CA GLY A 278 -22.20 6.05 -3.64
C GLY A 278 -20.71 6.36 -3.91
N PRO A 279 -19.82 6.12 -2.93
CA PRO A 279 -18.39 6.45 -3.04
C PRO A 279 -17.70 5.82 -4.24
N TRP A 280 -18.17 4.62 -4.62
CA TRP A 280 -17.90 3.99 -5.90
C TRP A 280 -19.21 3.82 -6.67
N ALA A 281 -19.38 4.56 -7.76
CA ALA A 281 -20.55 4.47 -8.64
C ALA A 281 -20.17 3.93 -10.02
N ARG A 282 -21.14 3.33 -10.72
CA ARG A 282 -21.01 2.89 -12.11
C ARG A 282 -22.21 3.39 -12.88
N ILE A 283 -21.99 4.33 -13.80
CA ILE A 283 -23.00 4.96 -14.65
C ILE A 283 -22.93 4.30 -16.02
N TYR A 284 -24.02 3.67 -16.47
CA TYR A 284 -23.98 2.86 -17.70
C TYR A 284 -25.27 2.95 -18.53
N ARG A 285 -25.20 2.54 -19.80
CA ARG A 285 -26.37 2.13 -20.61
C ARG A 285 -26.28 0.62 -20.89
N PRO A 286 -27.42 -0.09 -20.99
CA PRO A 286 -27.41 -1.48 -21.43
C PRO A 286 -26.64 -1.65 -22.75
N ALA A 287 -25.82 -2.69 -22.85
CA ALA A 287 -24.96 -2.92 -24.00
C ALA A 287 -25.77 -3.18 -25.28
N GLN A 288 -25.34 -2.60 -26.40
CA GLN A 288 -25.96 -2.79 -27.71
C GLN A 288 -24.98 -3.56 -28.61
N GLY A 289 -25.25 -4.85 -28.80
CA GLY A 289 -24.29 -5.76 -29.45
C GLY A 289 -22.98 -5.83 -28.66
N SER A 290 -21.88 -5.42 -29.28
CA SER A 290 -20.57 -5.30 -28.64
C SER A 290 -20.33 -3.96 -27.93
N GLU A 291 -21.15 -2.94 -28.18
CA GLU A 291 -20.93 -1.61 -27.62
C GLU A 291 -21.33 -1.53 -26.14
N ARG A 292 -20.39 -1.06 -25.31
CA ARG A 292 -20.56 -0.87 -23.87
C ARG A 292 -20.30 0.60 -23.52
N ALA A 293 -21.33 1.27 -23.03
CA ALA A 293 -21.21 2.62 -22.48
C ALA A 293 -21.28 2.54 -20.95
N CYS A 294 -20.13 2.70 -20.28
CA CYS A 294 -19.99 2.60 -18.83
C CYS A 294 -18.86 3.52 -18.35
N VAL A 295 -19.13 4.38 -17.37
CA VAL A 295 -18.13 5.21 -16.68
C VAL A 295 -18.20 4.90 -15.19
N GLN A 296 -17.03 4.73 -14.58
CA GLN A 296 -16.89 4.51 -13.15
C GLN A 296 -16.57 5.83 -12.45
N LEU A 297 -17.10 6.04 -11.24
CA LEU A 297 -16.73 7.15 -10.38
C LEU A 297 -16.06 6.64 -9.09
N CYS A 298 -15.03 7.36 -8.66
CA CYS A 298 -14.43 7.29 -7.33
C CYS A 298 -14.57 8.67 -6.66
N ILE A 299 -15.03 8.71 -5.41
CA ILE A 299 -15.30 9.95 -4.69
C ILE A 299 -14.55 9.93 -3.34
N PRO A 300 -13.32 10.46 -3.27
CA PRO A 300 -12.45 10.33 -2.09
C PRO A 300 -13.06 10.90 -0.80
N SER A 301 -13.74 12.05 -0.88
CA SER A 301 -14.42 12.70 0.25
C SER A 301 -15.58 11.89 0.83
N TRP A 302 -16.11 10.91 0.07
CA TRP A 302 -17.11 9.96 0.56
C TRP A 302 -16.47 8.63 1.03
N ASN A 303 -15.17 8.64 1.38
CA ASN A 303 -14.36 7.47 1.77
C ASN A 303 -14.23 6.40 0.68
N ALA A 304 -14.18 6.77 -0.61
CA ALA A 304 -13.90 5.82 -1.68
C ALA A 304 -12.47 5.25 -1.62
N LEU A 305 -11.51 6.08 -1.18
CA LEU A 305 -10.09 5.72 -0.99
C LEU A 305 -9.79 5.51 0.50
N ASP A 306 -10.48 4.53 1.08
CA ASP A 306 -10.41 4.17 2.50
C ASP A 306 -8.97 4.03 3.03
N THR A 307 -8.67 4.72 4.13
CA THR A 307 -7.30 4.93 4.64
C THR A 307 -6.59 3.65 5.05
N ARG A 308 -7.31 2.59 5.43
CA ARG A 308 -6.72 1.26 5.76
C ARG A 308 -6.11 0.59 4.53
N HIS A 309 -6.54 0.97 3.33
CA HIS A 309 -6.17 0.34 2.06
C HIS A 309 -5.35 1.26 1.15
N TRP A 310 -5.55 2.58 1.28
CA TRP A 310 -4.96 3.61 0.42
C TRP A 310 -4.12 4.65 1.18
N GLY A 311 -4.00 4.54 2.51
CA GLY A 311 -3.28 5.51 3.34
C GLY A 311 -3.88 6.91 3.19
N THR A 312 -3.03 7.92 2.98
CA THR A 312 -3.45 9.32 2.75
C THR A 312 -3.77 9.63 1.28
N ALA A 313 -3.90 8.64 0.38
CA ALA A 313 -4.06 8.91 -1.06
C ALA A 313 -5.25 9.83 -1.39
N GLY A 314 -6.37 9.71 -0.67
CA GLY A 314 -7.54 10.59 -0.85
C GLY A 314 -7.32 12.07 -0.48
N GLN A 315 -6.16 12.41 0.08
CA GLN A 315 -5.75 13.78 0.46
C GLN A 315 -4.65 14.36 -0.46
N LEU A 316 -4.22 13.60 -1.49
CA LEU A 316 -3.20 14.04 -2.44
C LEU A 316 -3.75 15.05 -3.45
N ALA A 317 -2.89 15.95 -3.93
CA ALA A 317 -3.23 16.88 -5.01
C ALA A 317 -3.62 16.11 -6.30
N PRO A 318 -4.48 16.65 -7.18
CA PRO A 318 -5.06 15.91 -8.30
C PRO A 318 -4.05 15.19 -9.20
N ALA A 319 -2.95 15.86 -9.56
CA ALA A 319 -1.88 15.29 -10.38
C ALA A 319 -1.12 14.17 -9.67
N GLU A 320 -0.95 14.26 -8.35
CA GLU A 320 -0.30 13.22 -7.54
C GLU A 320 -1.21 12.00 -7.35
N LEU A 321 -2.51 12.24 -7.14
CA LEU A 321 -3.52 11.20 -7.07
C LEU A 321 -3.69 10.46 -8.41
N ALA A 322 -3.71 11.20 -9.54
CA ALA A 322 -3.72 10.63 -10.89
C ALA A 322 -2.47 9.77 -11.14
N ARG A 323 -1.29 10.22 -10.69
CA ARG A 323 -0.04 9.47 -10.75
C ARG A 323 -0.10 8.20 -9.89
N LEU A 324 -0.57 8.27 -8.64
CA LEU A 324 -0.68 7.13 -7.73
C LEU A 324 -1.64 6.07 -8.28
N LEU A 325 -2.86 6.47 -8.67
CA LEU A 325 -3.86 5.56 -9.18
C LEU A 325 -3.49 5.00 -10.57
N GLY A 326 -2.80 5.77 -11.41
CA GLY A 326 -2.24 5.28 -12.67
C GLY A 326 -1.13 4.24 -12.47
N VAL A 327 -0.27 4.44 -11.48
CA VAL A 327 0.76 3.46 -11.08
C VAL A 327 0.14 2.19 -10.48
N TYR A 328 -0.97 2.31 -9.74
CA TYR A 328 -1.76 1.15 -9.31
C TYR A 328 -2.40 0.45 -10.52
N ALA A 329 -3.06 1.19 -11.41
CA ALA A 329 -3.80 0.64 -12.55
C ALA A 329 -2.91 -0.09 -13.57
N SER A 330 -1.66 0.35 -13.74
CA SER A 330 -0.64 -0.29 -14.59
C SER A 330 0.00 -1.54 -13.97
N ARG A 331 -0.27 -1.84 -12.69
CA ARG A 331 0.28 -3.01 -11.95
C ARG A 331 -0.79 -4.03 -11.54
N VAL A 332 -2.03 -3.58 -11.40
CA VAL A 332 -3.20 -4.38 -11.01
C VAL A 332 -4.24 -4.28 -12.12
N MET A 333 -5.16 -3.32 -12.02
CA MET A 333 -6.06 -2.86 -13.08
C MET A 333 -6.66 -1.50 -12.66
N THR A 334 -7.35 -0.80 -13.57
CA THR A 334 -8.17 0.37 -13.21
C THR A 334 -9.04 0.06 -11.98
N PRO A 335 -8.98 0.85 -10.88
CA PRO A 335 -9.77 0.60 -9.68
C PRO A 335 -11.28 0.50 -9.96
N ARG A 336 -11.95 -0.47 -9.31
CA ARG A 336 -13.40 -0.75 -9.52
C ARG A 336 -14.22 -0.75 -8.22
N GLY A 337 -13.61 -0.34 -7.10
CA GLY A 337 -14.09 -0.49 -5.73
C GLY A 337 -12.92 -0.42 -4.74
N SER A 338 -13.05 -1.08 -3.58
CA SER A 338 -11.90 -1.33 -2.69
C SER A 338 -10.80 -2.15 -3.39
N THR A 339 -9.62 -2.23 -2.76
CA THR A 339 -8.52 -3.06 -3.26
C THR A 339 -8.93 -4.53 -3.40
N ALA A 340 -9.68 -5.08 -2.44
CA ALA A 340 -10.23 -6.44 -2.50
C ALA A 340 -11.22 -6.64 -3.68
N VAL A 341 -12.15 -5.69 -3.89
CA VAL A 341 -13.06 -5.73 -5.06
C VAL A 341 -12.29 -5.65 -6.37
N THR A 342 -11.24 -4.84 -6.42
CA THR A 342 -10.40 -4.69 -7.62
C THR A 342 -9.54 -5.93 -7.88
N GLY A 343 -9.09 -6.65 -6.84
CA GLY A 343 -8.46 -7.96 -6.97
C GLY A 343 -9.39 -9.03 -7.56
N LEU A 344 -10.64 -9.10 -7.07
CA LEU A 344 -11.65 -10.01 -7.63
C LEU A 344 -12.02 -9.68 -9.09
N GLU A 345 -12.14 -8.40 -9.41
CA GLU A 345 -12.38 -7.93 -10.78
C GLU A 345 -11.16 -8.20 -11.69
N LEU A 346 -9.93 -8.16 -11.17
CA LEU A 346 -8.70 -8.53 -11.91
C LEU A 346 -8.68 -10.03 -12.23
N MET A 347 -8.94 -10.89 -11.25
CA MET A 347 -9.04 -12.35 -11.48
C MET A 347 -10.11 -12.66 -12.54
N THR A 348 -11.25 -11.96 -12.48
CA THR A 348 -12.34 -12.09 -13.46
C THR A 348 -11.97 -11.52 -14.85
N ALA A 349 -11.10 -10.51 -14.93
CA ALA A 349 -10.63 -9.93 -16.19
C ALA A 349 -9.56 -10.79 -16.88
N LEU A 350 -8.70 -11.45 -16.10
CA LEU A 350 -7.71 -12.42 -16.58
C LEU A 350 -8.38 -13.75 -16.98
N HIS A 351 -9.35 -14.22 -16.19
CA HIS A 351 -10.10 -15.45 -16.42
C HIS A 351 -11.62 -15.17 -16.52
N PRO A 352 -12.12 -14.61 -17.64
CA PRO A 352 -13.55 -14.35 -17.81
C PRO A 352 -14.36 -15.64 -17.88
N ALA A 353 -15.53 -15.66 -17.22
CA ALA A 353 -16.41 -16.83 -17.07
C ALA A 353 -16.83 -17.52 -18.38
N THR A 354 -16.80 -16.80 -19.51
CA THR A 354 -17.12 -17.33 -20.84
C THR A 354 -16.24 -16.77 -21.93
N ARG A 355 -15.95 -17.60 -22.95
CA ARG A 355 -15.36 -17.22 -24.23
C ARG A 355 -16.39 -17.28 -25.36
N ALA A 356 -15.97 -16.91 -26.57
CA ALA A 356 -16.70 -17.21 -27.79
C ALA A 356 -16.33 -18.63 -28.30
N SER A 357 -17.32 -19.38 -28.77
CA SER A 357 -17.16 -20.68 -29.44
C SER A 357 -16.35 -20.58 -30.74
N GLU A 358 -16.03 -21.71 -31.35
CA GLU A 358 -15.77 -21.73 -32.80
C GLU A 358 -17.03 -21.29 -33.59
N PRO A 359 -16.90 -20.74 -34.81
CA PRO A 359 -18.05 -20.39 -35.63
C PRO A 359 -18.87 -21.64 -36.00
N ASP A 360 -20.19 -21.55 -35.91
CA ASP A 360 -21.10 -22.56 -36.44
C ASP A 360 -21.16 -22.53 -37.98
N ALA A 361 -21.99 -23.40 -38.58
CA ALA A 361 -22.18 -23.48 -40.03
C ALA A 361 -22.73 -22.19 -40.69
N THR A 362 -23.20 -21.21 -39.91
CA THR A 362 -23.60 -19.87 -40.38
C THR A 362 -22.53 -18.80 -40.14
N GLY A 363 -21.37 -19.18 -39.59
CA GLY A 363 -20.30 -18.28 -39.18
C GLY A 363 -20.53 -17.60 -37.83
N LYS A 364 -21.62 -17.93 -37.12
CA LYS A 364 -21.96 -17.32 -35.83
C LYS A 364 -21.23 -18.00 -34.68
N ARG A 365 -20.68 -17.21 -33.76
CA ARG A 365 -20.12 -17.70 -32.48
C ARG A 365 -21.13 -17.55 -31.35
N HIS A 366 -21.07 -18.46 -30.39
CA HIS A 366 -21.92 -18.54 -29.21
C HIS A 366 -21.09 -18.32 -27.93
N SER A 367 -21.74 -18.15 -26.78
CA SER A 367 -21.06 -17.97 -25.48
C SER A 367 -20.86 -19.33 -24.81
N GLU A 368 -19.61 -19.73 -24.62
CA GLU A 368 -19.22 -21.00 -23.97
C GLU A 368 -18.49 -20.73 -22.66
N HIS A 369 -18.63 -21.62 -21.66
CA HIS A 369 -17.81 -21.56 -20.46
C HIS A 369 -16.31 -21.68 -20.78
N ASN A 370 -15.49 -20.90 -20.05
CA ASN A 370 -14.06 -20.80 -20.25
C ASN A 370 -13.31 -21.66 -19.20
N PRO A 371 -12.62 -22.75 -19.58
CA PRO A 371 -11.86 -23.58 -18.64
C PRO A 371 -10.90 -22.76 -17.77
N GLY A 372 -10.85 -23.07 -16.48
CA GLY A 372 -10.04 -22.32 -15.52
C GLY A 372 -10.59 -20.93 -15.20
N SER A 373 -11.90 -20.71 -15.33
CA SER A 373 -12.60 -19.51 -14.82
C SER A 373 -13.73 -19.90 -13.87
N LEU A 374 -14.21 -18.94 -13.08
CA LEU A 374 -15.43 -19.10 -12.29
C LEU A 374 -16.68 -19.12 -13.19
N GLY A 375 -17.77 -19.70 -12.68
CA GLY A 375 -19.09 -19.63 -13.32
C GLY A 375 -19.63 -18.21 -13.49
N LYS A 376 -20.66 -18.04 -14.34
CA LYS A 376 -21.45 -16.80 -14.43
C LYS A 376 -22.39 -16.61 -13.25
N ASP A 377 -22.86 -17.73 -12.71
CA ASP A 377 -23.93 -17.81 -11.72
C ASP A 377 -23.36 -18.34 -10.41
N PRO A 378 -23.91 -17.94 -9.24
CA PRO A 378 -23.52 -18.51 -7.95
C PRO A 378 -23.76 -20.02 -7.94
N VAL A 379 -22.88 -20.76 -7.27
CA VAL A 379 -23.05 -22.18 -6.97
C VAL A 379 -23.35 -22.34 -5.48
N ASP A 380 -24.11 -23.37 -5.13
CA ASP A 380 -24.27 -23.75 -3.73
C ASP A 380 -22.91 -24.18 -3.15
N CYS A 381 -22.62 -23.72 -1.94
CA CYS A 381 -21.42 -24.12 -1.18
C CYS A 381 -21.64 -25.48 -0.51
N ALA A 382 -20.56 -26.14 -0.09
CA ALA A 382 -20.70 -27.34 0.74
C ALA A 382 -21.37 -26.97 2.09
N PRO A 383 -22.17 -27.85 2.72
CA PRO A 383 -22.87 -27.52 3.97
C PRO A 383 -21.96 -27.02 5.11
N CYS A 384 -20.69 -27.45 5.11
CA CYS A 384 -19.64 -27.01 6.03
C CYS A 384 -19.01 -25.65 5.67
N GLU A 385 -18.96 -25.28 4.39
CA GLU A 385 -18.49 -23.98 3.90
C GLU A 385 -19.55 -22.88 4.10
N ALA A 386 -20.82 -23.25 4.16
CA ALA A 386 -21.93 -22.33 4.35
C ALA A 386 -21.74 -21.48 5.63
N PRO A 387 -21.83 -20.14 5.58
CA PRO A 387 -21.67 -19.28 6.76
C PRO A 387 -22.87 -19.37 7.70
N ASP A 388 -22.67 -19.03 8.98
CA ASP A 388 -23.74 -19.08 9.99
C ASP A 388 -24.93 -18.18 9.56
N GLY A 389 -26.14 -18.75 9.55
CA GLY A 389 -27.36 -18.10 9.04
C GLY A 389 -27.66 -18.30 7.53
N HIS A 390 -26.82 -19.01 6.78
CA HIS A 390 -27.08 -19.33 5.37
C HIS A 390 -28.33 -20.26 5.21
N PRO A 391 -29.16 -20.14 4.14
CA PRO A 391 -30.38 -20.95 4.00
C PRO A 391 -30.18 -22.47 3.96
N LEU A 392 -28.99 -22.97 3.59
CA LEU A 392 -28.64 -24.40 3.69
C LEU A 392 -28.64 -24.91 5.14
N LEU A 393 -28.45 -24.03 6.12
CA LEU A 393 -28.38 -24.33 7.55
C LEU A 393 -29.72 -24.18 8.28
N LYS A 394 -30.83 -23.99 7.55
CA LYS A 394 -32.17 -23.70 8.11
C LYS A 394 -32.73 -24.76 9.07
N GLU A 395 -32.19 -25.98 9.05
CA GLU A 395 -32.56 -27.07 9.96
C GLU A 395 -31.82 -27.03 11.31
N LEU A 396 -30.79 -26.19 11.44
CA LEU A 396 -30.05 -26.03 12.70
C LEU A 396 -30.87 -25.17 13.69
N PRO A 397 -30.80 -25.46 15.00
CA PRO A 397 -31.42 -24.63 16.02
C PRO A 397 -30.97 -23.17 15.95
N ARG A 398 -31.89 -22.23 16.21
CA ARG A 398 -31.70 -20.77 16.09
C ARG A 398 -30.48 -20.18 16.81
N PHE A 399 -29.96 -20.88 17.82
CA PHE A 399 -28.80 -20.48 18.62
C PHE A 399 -27.71 -21.56 18.66
N HIS A 400 -27.68 -22.47 17.66
CA HIS A 400 -26.66 -23.50 17.56
C HIS A 400 -25.32 -22.90 17.17
N VAL A 401 -24.29 -23.13 17.99
CA VAL A 401 -22.93 -22.66 17.75
C VAL A 401 -22.15 -23.80 17.09
N ARG A 402 -22.11 -23.81 15.75
CA ARG A 402 -21.39 -24.83 14.99
C ARG A 402 -19.91 -24.90 15.37
N GLY A 403 -19.45 -26.09 15.74
CA GLY A 403 -18.05 -26.38 16.05
C GLY A 403 -17.20 -26.74 14.83
N PRO A 404 -15.89 -27.06 15.02
CA PRO A 404 -14.98 -27.43 13.93
C PRO A 404 -15.37 -28.69 13.14
N ALA A 405 -16.26 -29.53 13.69
CA ALA A 405 -16.81 -30.70 13.02
C ALA A 405 -18.11 -30.40 12.23
N GLU A 406 -18.50 -29.13 12.09
CA GLU A 406 -19.76 -28.70 11.47
C GLU A 406 -19.60 -27.49 10.52
N LYS A 407 -18.46 -26.80 10.60
CA LYS A 407 -18.10 -25.70 9.70
C LYS A 407 -16.61 -25.64 9.41
N LEU A 408 -16.28 -25.11 8.25
CA LEU A 408 -14.92 -24.71 7.92
C LEU A 408 -14.45 -23.65 8.93
N PHE A 409 -13.30 -23.91 9.57
CA PHE A 409 -12.71 -23.04 10.58
C PHE A 409 -11.39 -22.48 10.01
N GLU A 410 -11.48 -21.32 9.36
CA GLU A 410 -10.33 -20.59 8.82
C GLU A 410 -9.79 -19.61 9.88
N GLU A 411 -8.50 -19.71 10.17
CA GLU A 411 -7.78 -18.79 11.05
C GLU A 411 -6.48 -18.36 10.35
N ALA A 412 -6.14 -17.08 10.44
CA ALA A 412 -4.90 -16.57 9.86
C ALA A 412 -3.72 -17.09 10.69
N TYR A 413 -2.87 -17.94 10.09
CA TYR A 413 -1.73 -18.52 10.80
C TYR A 413 -0.58 -17.50 10.90
N ASP A 414 -0.61 -16.69 11.95
CA ASP A 414 0.38 -15.65 12.26
C ASP A 414 1.76 -16.26 12.58
N TRP A 415 2.52 -16.59 11.54
CA TRP A 415 3.88 -17.13 11.65
C TRP A 415 4.92 -16.06 12.02
N ALA A 416 4.86 -15.59 13.26
CA ALA A 416 5.94 -14.84 13.88
C ALA A 416 7.01 -15.79 14.45
N ARG A 417 8.28 -15.55 14.16
CA ARG A 417 9.39 -16.08 14.97
C ARG A 417 9.65 -15.14 16.16
N PRO A 418 10.21 -15.64 17.27
CA PRO A 418 10.80 -14.77 18.30
C PRO A 418 11.85 -13.83 17.70
N MET A 419 11.91 -12.61 18.24
CA MET A 419 13.06 -11.72 18.03
C MET A 419 14.27 -12.29 18.76
N THR A 420 15.45 -12.12 18.17
CA THR A 420 16.72 -12.40 18.85
C THR A 420 17.09 -11.26 19.80
N ASP A 421 17.92 -11.54 20.82
CA ASP A 421 18.34 -10.51 21.80
C ASP A 421 18.94 -9.26 21.13
N ALA A 422 19.66 -9.44 20.02
CA ALA A 422 20.21 -8.34 19.22
C ALA A 422 19.10 -7.48 18.58
N GLU A 423 18.05 -8.09 18.04
CA GLU A 423 16.91 -7.37 17.46
C GLU A 423 16.11 -6.62 18.51
N CYS A 424 16.00 -7.18 19.73
CA CYS A 424 15.41 -6.51 20.89
C CYS A 424 16.17 -5.24 21.33
N THR A 425 17.41 -5.01 20.86
CA THR A 425 18.14 -3.74 21.10
C THR A 425 17.82 -2.63 20.09
N LEU A 426 17.13 -2.95 18.99
CA LEU A 426 16.87 -1.99 17.91
C LEU A 426 15.73 -1.03 18.30
N ARG A 427 15.96 0.27 18.16
CA ARG A 427 14.96 1.32 18.47
C ARG A 427 13.77 1.38 17.50
N TYR A 428 13.90 0.74 16.34
CA TYR A 428 12.89 0.75 15.28
C TYR A 428 12.81 -0.63 14.65
N LEU A 429 11.59 -1.15 14.53
CA LEU A 429 11.28 -2.39 13.81
C LEU A 429 10.45 -2.02 12.57
N VAL A 430 10.81 -2.57 11.40
CA VAL A 430 9.96 -2.53 10.22
C VAL A 430 9.24 -3.87 10.10
N GLY A 431 8.00 -3.90 10.57
CA GLY A 431 7.12 -5.06 10.37
C GLY A 431 6.81 -5.21 8.89
N LEU A 432 7.37 -6.23 8.25
CA LEU A 432 7.01 -6.65 6.90
C LEU A 432 5.95 -7.75 7.00
N ASP A 433 4.68 -7.35 7.19
CA ASP A 433 3.59 -8.23 6.81
C ASP A 433 3.68 -8.46 5.30
N VAL A 434 3.93 -9.70 4.94
CA VAL A 434 3.84 -10.19 3.58
C VAL A 434 2.84 -11.33 3.61
N ASN A 435 1.58 -11.03 3.25
CA ASN A 435 0.55 -12.04 3.03
C ASN A 435 0.90 -12.89 1.80
N MET A 436 1.88 -13.79 2.02
CA MET A 436 2.50 -14.72 1.09
C MET A 436 2.11 -16.17 1.40
N ALA A 437 1.27 -16.38 2.43
CA ALA A 437 0.72 -17.69 2.80
C ALA A 437 0.14 -18.41 1.57
N PHE A 438 -0.59 -17.65 0.73
CA PHE A 438 -1.10 -18.15 -0.55
C PHE A 438 -0.08 -18.05 -1.69
N ALA A 439 0.86 -17.10 -1.68
CA ALA A 439 1.71 -16.79 -2.84
C ALA A 439 2.66 -17.94 -3.24
N ALA A 440 3.18 -18.71 -2.27
CA ALA A 440 3.98 -19.90 -2.55
C ALA A 440 3.14 -21.04 -3.18
N GLY A 441 1.85 -21.12 -2.82
CA GLY A 441 0.91 -22.10 -3.36
C GLY A 441 0.19 -21.67 -4.64
N ALA A 442 -0.03 -20.36 -4.87
CA ALA A 442 -0.99 -19.83 -5.84
C ALA A 442 -0.73 -20.25 -7.30
N ASN A 443 0.52 -20.53 -7.66
CA ASN A 443 0.88 -21.03 -9.00
C ASN A 443 0.60 -22.53 -9.22
N GLY A 444 0.19 -23.27 -8.18
CA GLY A 444 -0.10 -24.71 -8.23
C GLY A 444 -1.25 -25.18 -7.33
N LEU A 445 -1.96 -24.26 -6.67
CA LEU A 445 -3.12 -24.57 -5.84
C LEU A 445 -4.33 -24.86 -6.74
N ASN A 446 -4.76 -26.12 -6.77
CA ASN A 446 -6.05 -26.49 -7.32
C ASN A 446 -7.16 -25.86 -6.46
N VAL A 447 -8.04 -25.06 -7.06
CA VAL A 447 -9.21 -24.46 -6.40
C VAL A 447 -10.51 -24.95 -7.04
N GLY A 448 -11.58 -25.04 -6.26
CA GLY A 448 -12.92 -25.32 -6.78
C GLY A 448 -13.43 -24.13 -7.62
N LEU A 449 -13.83 -24.39 -8.86
CA LEU A 449 -14.34 -23.36 -9.80
C LEU A 449 -15.84 -23.51 -10.13
N GLY A 450 -16.51 -24.48 -9.51
CA GLY A 450 -17.92 -24.81 -9.72
C GLY A 450 -18.51 -25.50 -8.48
N ALA A 451 -19.74 -26.01 -8.61
CA ALA A 451 -20.47 -26.61 -7.49
C ALA A 451 -19.74 -27.85 -6.93
N PRO A 452 -19.80 -28.08 -5.59
CA PRO A 452 -19.19 -29.24 -4.96
C PRO A 452 -19.97 -30.52 -5.31
N THR A 453 -19.23 -31.61 -5.55
CA THR A 453 -19.81 -32.95 -5.72
C THR A 453 -19.72 -33.70 -4.40
N HIS A 454 -20.84 -34.07 -3.80
CA HIS A 454 -20.85 -34.93 -2.63
C HIS A 454 -20.41 -36.36 -3.00
N VAL A 455 -19.41 -36.89 -2.29
CA VAL A 455 -18.88 -38.25 -2.50
C VAL A 455 -18.86 -38.98 -1.15
N THR A 456 -19.44 -40.18 -1.10
CA THR A 456 -19.42 -41.04 0.09
C THR A 456 -18.17 -41.91 0.10
N ASN A 457 -17.45 -41.97 1.22
CA ASN A 457 -16.20 -42.71 1.39
C ASN A 457 -15.12 -42.44 0.30
N PRO A 458 -14.79 -41.16 0.01
CA PRO A 458 -13.73 -40.82 -0.94
C PRO A 458 -12.36 -41.34 -0.46
N VAL A 459 -11.52 -41.79 -1.40
CA VAL A 459 -10.09 -41.98 -1.13
C VAL A 459 -9.46 -40.59 -1.02
N PHE A 460 -8.78 -40.31 0.10
CA PHE A 460 -8.14 -39.02 0.34
C PHE A 460 -7.00 -38.76 -0.64
N ASP A 461 -7.09 -37.64 -1.39
CA ASP A 461 -6.01 -37.10 -2.21
C ASP A 461 -5.68 -35.68 -1.71
N PRO A 462 -4.47 -35.44 -1.16
CA PRO A 462 -4.07 -34.11 -0.68
C PRO A 462 -3.90 -33.06 -1.79
N LYS A 463 -4.11 -33.42 -3.07
CA LYS A 463 -4.12 -32.48 -4.22
C LYS A 463 -5.52 -32.18 -4.76
N LEU A 464 -6.55 -32.87 -4.27
CA LEU A 464 -7.94 -32.64 -4.64
C LEU A 464 -8.55 -31.60 -3.69
N PRO A 465 -8.92 -30.39 -4.17
CA PRO A 465 -9.64 -29.44 -3.34
C PRO A 465 -11.02 -30.00 -2.99
N GLY A 466 -11.35 -29.98 -1.70
CA GLY A 466 -12.62 -30.41 -1.16
C GLY A 466 -12.69 -30.05 0.31
N SER A 467 -13.91 -29.90 0.82
CA SER A 467 -14.17 -29.71 2.25
C SER A 467 -14.58 -31.05 2.85
N TRP A 468 -13.81 -31.51 3.84
CA TRP A 468 -13.90 -32.84 4.43
C TRP A 468 -14.49 -32.72 5.85
N LEU A 469 -15.62 -33.38 6.10
CA LEU A 469 -16.23 -33.65 7.41
C LEU A 469 -16.65 -35.13 7.47
#